data_AF-A0A354CKP3-F1
#
_entry.id   AF-A0A354CKP3-F1
#
_cell.length_a   1.000
_cell.length_b   1.000
_cell.length_c   1.000
_cell.angle_alpha   90.00
_cell.angle_beta   90.00
_cell.angle_gamma   90.00
#
_symmetry.space_group_name_H-M   'P 1'
#
loop_
_entity.id
_entity.type
_entity.pdbx_description
1 polymer ?
#
loop_
_entity_poly.entity_id
_entity_poly.type
_entity_poly.pdbx_seq_one_letter_code
_entity_poly.pdbx_strand_id
1 'polypeptide(L)'
;MNFKKKDIMLILAGIILLALEFDITVAGAKIDIFSDVLAYIIILIGISHIAVRNNIFKKCKSTSIKGLIAAIAVQAIHCVSLGVAQANADLFMMGVMTIFFIYFTYYFTEGIALEAKMQDKSAVARNFKLTWGVFGVFIFAYYIILNFISAGSIVAILVQAVLVICAIYYCYAMSAACDMLYMEGLPQRSEEALAEEKQNEKMVEK
;
A
#
# COMPACT_ATOMS: atom_id res chain seq x y z
N MET A 1 -22.02 -5.00 -6.12
CA MET A 1 -21.34 -3.70 -6.24
C MET A 1 -20.08 -3.94 -7.06
N ASN A 2 -20.01 -3.43 -8.30
CA ASN A 2 -18.95 -3.75 -9.25
C ASN A 2 -17.61 -3.16 -8.78
N PHE A 3 -16.68 -4.04 -8.44
CA PHE A 3 -15.29 -3.72 -8.14
C PHE A 3 -14.61 -3.20 -9.42
N LYS A 4 -14.01 -2.00 -9.38
CA LYS A 4 -13.43 -1.38 -10.58
C LYS A 4 -11.91 -1.37 -10.48
N LYS A 5 -11.23 -1.66 -11.59
CA LYS A 5 -9.76 -1.59 -11.73
C LYS A 5 -9.20 -0.28 -11.19
N LYS A 6 -9.99 0.78 -11.39
CA LYS A 6 -9.73 2.14 -10.90
C LYS A 6 -9.47 2.19 -9.39
N ASP A 7 -10.18 1.43 -8.56
CA ASP A 7 -10.05 1.50 -7.10
C ASP A 7 -8.69 0.98 -6.62
N ILE A 8 -8.22 -0.13 -7.21
CA ILE A 8 -6.87 -0.65 -6.95
C ILE A 8 -5.82 0.32 -7.50
N MET A 9 -6.01 0.81 -8.72
CA MET A 9 -5.06 1.75 -9.33
C MET A 9 -4.90 3.02 -8.49
N LEU A 10 -5.98 3.52 -7.87
CA LEU A 10 -5.90 4.62 -6.91
C LEU A 10 -5.04 4.23 -5.71
N ILE A 11 -5.26 3.07 -5.09
CA ILE A 11 -4.44 2.61 -3.96
C ILE A 11 -2.96 2.51 -4.35
N LEU A 12 -2.66 1.90 -5.50
CA LEU A 12 -1.29 1.74 -5.97
C LEU A 12 -0.63 3.08 -6.31
N ALA A 13 -1.37 4.02 -6.91
CA ALA A 13 -0.89 5.38 -7.17
C ALA A 13 -0.54 6.10 -5.86
N GLY A 14 -1.37 5.95 -4.82
CA GLY A 14 -1.07 6.50 -3.51
C GLY A 14 0.15 5.86 -2.84
N ILE A 15 0.40 4.55 -3.02
CA ILE A 15 1.62 3.90 -2.54
C ILE A 15 2.86 4.48 -3.22
N ILE A 16 2.80 4.70 -4.54
CA ILE A 16 3.89 5.31 -5.29
C ILE A 16 4.13 6.75 -4.82
N LEU A 17 3.07 7.53 -4.57
CA LEU A 17 3.19 8.88 -4.03
C LEU A 17 3.83 8.90 -2.62
N LEU A 18 3.44 7.97 -1.73
CA LEU A 18 4.08 7.82 -0.42
C LEU A 18 5.54 7.38 -0.52
N ALA A 19 5.90 6.58 -1.51
CA ALA A 19 7.29 6.17 -1.72
C ALA A 19 8.16 7.25 -2.39
N LEU A 20 7.54 8.21 -3.07
CA LEU A 20 8.23 9.25 -3.83
C LEU A 20 8.68 10.42 -2.98
N GLU A 21 8.08 10.68 -1.81
CA GLU A 21 8.38 11.79 -0.87
C GLU A 21 9.12 12.94 -1.59
N PHE A 22 8.37 13.74 -2.36
CA PHE A 22 8.93 14.80 -3.21
C PHE A 22 9.44 15.95 -2.35
N ASP A 23 10.68 15.84 -1.89
CA ASP A 23 11.37 16.92 -1.19
C ASP A 23 12.32 17.65 -2.15
N ILE A 24 11.78 18.21 -3.23
CA ILE A 24 12.59 18.99 -4.20
C ILE A 24 12.73 20.42 -3.67
N THR A 25 13.93 20.75 -3.19
CA THR A 25 14.29 22.13 -2.86
C THR A 25 14.73 22.85 -4.13
N VAL A 26 13.86 23.65 -4.74
CA VAL A 26 14.23 24.53 -5.87
C VAL A 26 14.48 25.94 -5.34
N ALA A 27 15.70 26.45 -5.52
CA ALA A 27 16.07 27.83 -5.19
C ALA A 27 15.80 28.27 -3.74
N GLY A 28 16.03 27.38 -2.76
CA GLY A 28 15.86 27.69 -1.34
C GLY A 28 14.42 27.65 -0.82
N ALA A 29 13.44 27.31 -1.68
CA ALA A 29 12.08 27.01 -1.26
C ALA A 29 11.87 25.49 -1.20
N LYS A 30 11.58 24.99 0.00
CA LYS A 30 11.14 23.61 0.26
C LYS A 30 9.64 23.54 -0.04
N ILE A 31 9.23 22.95 -1.17
CA ILE A 31 7.81 22.78 -1.51
C ILE A 31 7.40 21.38 -1.10
N ASP A 32 7.07 21.23 0.18
CA ASP A 32 6.72 19.94 0.81
C ASP A 32 5.43 20.10 1.62
N ILE A 33 4.29 20.31 0.93
CA ILE A 33 3.07 20.72 1.66
C ILE A 33 1.89 19.75 1.48
N PHE A 34 1.88 18.82 0.51
CA PHE A 34 0.67 18.01 0.29
C PHE A 34 0.84 16.58 -0.23
N SER A 35 2.05 16.08 -0.48
CA SER A 35 2.21 14.77 -1.14
C SER A 35 1.61 13.63 -0.31
N ASP A 36 1.93 13.55 0.97
CA ASP A 36 1.52 12.42 1.81
C ASP A 36 0.04 12.48 2.19
N VAL A 37 -0.45 13.69 2.49
CA VAL A 37 -1.88 13.92 2.75
C VAL A 37 -2.70 13.52 1.52
N LEU A 38 -2.28 13.97 0.33
CA LEU A 38 -2.94 13.61 -0.92
C LEU A 38 -2.86 12.11 -1.20
N ALA A 39 -1.70 11.49 -0.96
CA ALA A 39 -1.50 10.07 -1.15
C ALA A 39 -2.44 9.24 -0.25
N TYR A 40 -2.56 9.59 1.04
CA TYR A 40 -3.50 8.94 1.95
C TYR A 40 -4.96 9.18 1.56
N ILE A 41 -5.33 10.37 1.06
CA ILE A 41 -6.68 10.63 0.56
C ILE A 41 -7.00 9.72 -0.63
N ILE A 42 -6.08 9.60 -1.60
CA ILE A 42 -6.23 8.74 -2.77
C ILE A 42 -6.37 7.27 -2.35
N ILE A 43 -5.53 6.81 -1.41
CA ILE A 43 -5.61 5.47 -0.83
C ILE A 43 -6.98 5.23 -0.18
N LEU A 44 -7.48 6.20 0.60
CA LEU A 44 -8.74 6.07 1.31
C LEU A 44 -9.96 5.97 0.38
N ILE A 45 -9.93 6.69 -0.74
CA ILE A 45 -10.95 6.59 -1.78
C ILE A 45 -10.97 5.17 -2.35
N GLY A 46 -9.81 4.66 -2.78
CA GLY A 46 -9.71 3.32 -3.35
C GLY A 46 -10.08 2.22 -2.35
N ILE A 47 -9.54 2.27 -1.13
CA ILE A 47 -9.73 1.21 -0.14
C ILE A 47 -11.15 1.18 0.45
N SER A 48 -11.88 2.29 0.42
CA SER A 48 -13.26 2.33 0.93
C SER A 48 -14.20 1.40 0.16
N HIS A 49 -13.95 1.18 -1.13
CA HIS A 49 -14.71 0.21 -1.92
C HIS A 49 -14.28 -1.24 -1.65
N ILE A 50 -12.99 -1.47 -1.33
CA ILE A 50 -12.43 -2.81 -1.12
C ILE A 50 -12.64 -3.30 0.33
N ALA A 51 -12.75 -2.39 1.30
CA ALA A 51 -12.87 -2.71 2.72
C ALA A 51 -14.07 -3.57 3.11
N VAL A 52 -15.10 -3.65 2.27
CA VAL A 52 -16.29 -4.48 2.52
C VAL A 52 -16.00 -5.97 2.34
N ARG A 53 -14.95 -6.32 1.58
CA ARG A 53 -14.70 -7.69 1.13
C ARG A 53 -14.12 -8.62 2.19
N ASN A 54 -13.20 -8.12 3.00
CA ASN A 54 -12.60 -8.90 4.07
C ASN A 54 -12.19 -8.02 5.26
N ASN A 55 -12.05 -8.65 6.43
CA ASN A 55 -11.72 -7.93 7.66
C ASN A 55 -10.28 -7.38 7.68
N ILE A 56 -9.38 -7.91 6.84
CA ILE A 56 -8.01 -7.37 6.72
C ILE A 56 -8.03 -6.03 5.99
N PHE A 57 -8.84 -5.87 4.94
CA PHE A 57 -9.00 -4.59 4.26
C PHE A 57 -9.71 -3.55 5.15
N LYS A 58 -10.58 -3.95 6.08
CA LYS A 58 -11.08 -3.03 7.13
C LYS A 58 -9.96 -2.52 8.03
N LYS A 59 -9.04 -3.39 8.45
CA LYS A 59 -7.84 -2.99 9.21
C LYS A 59 -6.94 -2.07 8.37
N CYS A 60 -6.75 -2.40 7.09
CA CYS A 60 -5.98 -1.59 6.15
C CYS A 60 -6.57 -0.18 6.00
N LYS A 61 -7.91 -0.05 5.88
CA LYS A 61 -8.61 1.23 5.91
C LYS A 61 -8.38 1.98 7.23
N SER A 62 -8.52 1.31 8.36
CA SER A 62 -8.28 1.93 9.68
C SER A 62 -6.85 2.46 9.81
N THR A 63 -5.85 1.69 9.35
CA THR A 63 -4.44 2.12 9.33
C THR A 63 -4.24 3.33 8.41
N SER A 64 -4.89 3.37 7.24
CA SER A 64 -4.81 4.51 6.31
C SER A 64 -5.37 5.79 6.93
N ILE A 65 -6.45 5.70 7.73
CA ILE A 65 -7.01 6.85 8.46
C ILE A 65 -6.01 7.37 9.50
N LYS A 66 -5.35 6.46 10.25
CA LYS A 66 -4.31 6.85 11.22
C LYS A 66 -3.11 7.50 10.54
N GLY A 67 -2.68 6.96 9.40
CA GLY A 67 -1.65 7.56 8.56
C GLY A 67 -2.02 8.96 8.07
N LEU A 68 -3.27 9.18 7.63
CA LEU A 68 -3.75 10.50 7.25
C LEU A 68 -3.71 11.51 8.42
N ILE A 69 -4.13 11.09 9.62
CA ILE A 69 -4.08 11.96 10.80
C ILE A 69 -2.63 12.35 11.13
N ALA A 70 -1.71 11.38 11.05
CA ALA A 70 -0.29 11.66 11.24
C ALA A 70 0.27 12.61 10.17
N ALA A 71 -0.15 12.46 8.90
CA ALA A 71 0.23 13.36 7.80
C ALA A 71 -0.21 14.80 8.04
N ILE A 72 -1.45 14.97 8.49
CA ILE A 72 -1.99 16.29 8.83
C ILE A 72 -1.24 16.89 10.03
N ALA A 73 -0.88 16.06 11.02
CA ALA A 73 -0.13 16.51 12.19
C ALA A 73 1.29 16.97 11.83
N VAL A 74 1.99 16.27 10.92
CA VAL A 74 3.29 16.74 10.36
C VAL A 74 3.12 18.14 9.77
N GLN A 75 2.09 18.32 8.93
CA GLN A 75 1.86 19.60 8.28
C GLN A 75 1.54 20.72 9.29
N ALA A 76 0.79 20.41 10.35
CA ALA A 76 0.52 21.35 11.42
C ALA A 76 1.79 21.77 12.17
N ILE A 77 2.72 20.84 12.42
CA ILE A 77 4.02 21.11 13.04
C ILE A 77 4.85 22.05 12.17
N HIS A 78 4.93 21.79 10.86
CA HIS A 78 5.60 22.68 9.91
C HIS A 78 5.01 24.10 9.89
N CYS A 79 3.69 24.24 10.11
CA CYS A 79 3.01 25.55 10.12
C CYS A 79 3.28 26.38 11.39
N VAL A 80 3.56 25.74 12.53
CA VAL A 80 3.70 26.44 13.84
C VAL A 80 5.16 26.84 14.15
N SER A 81 6.14 26.33 13.39
CA SER A 81 7.57 26.63 13.54
C SER A 81 8.06 26.52 14.99
N LEU A 82 8.42 25.31 15.42
CA LEU A 82 8.80 25.01 16.81
C LEU A 82 10.24 25.43 17.19
N GLY A 83 10.91 26.24 16.37
CA GLY A 83 12.27 26.70 16.62
C GLY A 83 13.25 25.53 16.76
N VAL A 84 14.00 25.49 17.87
CA VAL A 84 15.03 24.46 18.12
C VAL A 84 14.47 23.05 18.32
N ALA A 85 13.19 22.91 18.64
CA ALA A 85 12.55 21.60 18.81
C ALA A 85 12.07 20.99 17.47
N GLN A 86 12.09 21.77 16.38
CA GLN A 86 11.57 21.39 15.08
C GLN A 86 12.21 20.09 14.55
N ALA A 87 13.55 20.00 14.58
CA ALA A 87 14.27 18.83 14.07
C ALA A 87 13.90 17.53 14.79
N ASN A 88 13.68 17.58 16.11
CA ASN A 88 13.29 16.41 16.88
C ASN A 88 11.83 16.02 16.62
N ALA A 89 10.95 17.00 16.43
CA ALA A 89 9.54 16.78 16.11
C ALA A 89 9.39 16.17 14.71
N ASP A 90 10.11 16.69 13.72
CA ASP A 90 10.09 16.20 12.34
C ASP A 90 10.60 14.75 12.27
N LEU A 91 11.72 14.46 12.94
CA LEU A 91 12.28 13.09 13.04
C LEU A 91 11.28 12.10 13.66
N PHE A 92 10.66 12.48 14.78
CA PHE A 92 9.68 11.64 15.45
C PHE A 92 8.47 11.36 14.55
N MET A 93 7.95 12.39 13.88
CA MET A 93 6.76 12.26 13.06
C MET A 93 7.02 11.50 11.75
N MET A 94 8.18 11.69 11.11
CA MET A 94 8.60 10.84 9.98
C MET A 94 8.66 9.36 10.38
N GLY A 95 9.12 9.05 11.61
CA GLY A 95 9.12 7.69 12.13
C GLY A 95 7.71 7.12 12.29
N VAL A 96 6.79 7.91 12.85
CA VAL A 96 5.37 7.53 12.98
C VAL A 96 4.73 7.27 11.61
N MET A 97 5.01 8.12 10.62
CA MET A 97 4.51 8.00 9.25
C MET A 97 5.02 6.74 8.57
N THR A 98 6.33 6.49 8.69
CA THR A 98 6.99 5.28 8.18
C THR A 98 6.34 4.02 8.75
N ILE A 99 6.06 3.99 10.05
CA ILE A 99 5.38 2.87 10.70
C ILE A 99 3.99 2.64 10.09
N PHE A 100 3.18 3.68 9.94
CA PHE A 100 1.85 3.55 9.34
C PHE A 100 1.91 3.13 7.88
N PHE A 101 2.91 3.57 7.11
CA PHE A 101 3.11 3.15 5.73
C PHE A 101 3.46 1.65 5.63
N ILE A 102 4.36 1.15 6.48
CA ILE A 102 4.71 -0.28 6.55
C ILE A 102 3.48 -1.11 6.94
N TYR A 103 2.73 -0.70 7.98
CA TYR A 103 1.53 -1.43 8.38
C TYR A 103 0.43 -1.41 7.33
N PHE A 104 0.29 -0.28 6.62
CA PHE A 104 -0.68 -0.16 5.54
C PHE A 104 -0.36 -1.15 4.41
N THR A 105 0.87 -1.12 3.89
CA THR A 105 1.30 -2.03 2.80
C THR A 105 1.24 -3.49 3.23
N TYR A 106 1.52 -3.79 4.50
CA TYR A 106 1.37 -5.13 5.08
C TYR A 106 -0.09 -5.61 5.03
N TYR A 107 -1.02 -4.83 5.59
CA TYR A 107 -2.44 -5.22 5.60
C TYR A 107 -3.04 -5.24 4.19
N PHE A 108 -2.57 -4.40 3.29
CA PHE A 108 -2.97 -4.45 1.89
C PHE A 108 -2.52 -5.78 1.24
N THR A 109 -1.24 -6.14 1.42
CA THR A 109 -0.67 -7.40 0.92
C THR A 109 -1.39 -8.62 1.47
N GLU A 110 -1.56 -8.70 2.80
CA GLU A 110 -2.26 -9.81 3.46
C GLU A 110 -3.75 -9.85 3.07
N GLY A 111 -4.37 -8.69 2.83
CA GLY A 111 -5.73 -8.60 2.33
C GLY A 111 -5.87 -9.29 0.98
N ILE A 112 -4.99 -8.99 0.02
CA ILE A 112 -4.99 -9.64 -1.30
C ILE A 112 -4.60 -11.12 -1.19
N ALA A 113 -3.65 -11.48 -0.33
CA ALA A 113 -3.25 -12.87 -0.11
C ALA A 113 -4.40 -13.73 0.41
N LEU A 114 -5.19 -13.20 1.35
CA LEU A 114 -6.37 -13.87 1.89
C LEU A 114 -7.42 -14.10 0.79
N GLU A 115 -7.62 -13.11 -0.08
CA GLU A 115 -8.54 -13.22 -1.21
C GLU A 115 -8.10 -14.28 -2.21
N ALA A 116 -6.80 -14.32 -2.53
CA ALA A 116 -6.22 -15.35 -3.39
C ALA A 116 -6.40 -16.76 -2.81
N LYS A 117 -6.29 -16.89 -1.48
CA LYS A 117 -6.57 -18.15 -0.79
C LYS A 117 -8.06 -18.54 -0.85
N MET A 118 -8.97 -17.58 -0.69
CA MET A 118 -10.42 -17.83 -0.76
C MET A 118 -10.90 -18.23 -2.16
N GLN A 119 -10.17 -17.86 -3.21
CA GLN A 119 -10.49 -18.18 -4.60
C GLN A 119 -9.69 -19.38 -5.15
N ASP A 120 -9.04 -20.17 -4.30
CA ASP A 120 -8.14 -21.28 -4.68
C ASP A 120 -6.95 -20.90 -5.59
N LYS A 121 -6.71 -19.61 -5.79
CA LYS A 121 -5.60 -19.04 -6.59
C LYS A 121 -4.38 -18.74 -5.70
N SER A 122 -4.13 -19.56 -4.68
CA SER A 122 -3.05 -19.33 -3.70
C SER A 122 -1.65 -19.21 -4.32
N ALA A 123 -1.44 -19.82 -5.48
CA ALA A 123 -0.21 -19.70 -6.26
C ALA A 123 0.13 -18.24 -6.65
N VAL A 124 -0.90 -17.40 -6.87
CA VAL A 124 -0.74 -15.97 -7.20
C VAL A 124 -0.12 -15.21 -6.02
N ALA A 125 -0.46 -15.59 -4.78
CA ALA A 125 0.01 -14.94 -3.56
C ALA A 125 1.31 -15.54 -2.98
N ARG A 126 1.90 -16.56 -3.63
CA ARG A 126 3.04 -17.32 -3.09
C ARG A 126 4.22 -16.44 -2.70
N ASN A 127 4.49 -15.40 -3.49
CA ASN A 127 5.66 -14.52 -3.29
C ASN A 127 5.33 -13.22 -2.57
N PHE A 128 4.08 -12.97 -2.17
CA PHE A 128 3.66 -11.67 -1.64
C PHE A 128 4.41 -11.27 -0.37
N LYS A 129 4.63 -12.22 0.54
CA LYS A 129 5.37 -11.96 1.79
C LYS A 129 6.82 -11.56 1.52
N LEU A 130 7.45 -12.18 0.51
CA LEU A 130 8.81 -11.84 0.10
C LEU A 130 8.85 -10.46 -0.56
N THR A 131 7.96 -10.20 -1.52
CA THR A 131 7.87 -8.92 -2.21
C THR A 131 7.60 -7.77 -1.24
N TRP A 132 6.65 -7.94 -0.31
CA TRP A 132 6.40 -6.95 0.74
C TRP A 132 7.58 -6.84 1.71
N GLY A 133 8.19 -7.96 2.11
CA GLY A 133 9.33 -7.95 3.03
C GLY A 133 10.51 -7.14 2.50
N VAL A 134 10.86 -7.33 1.23
CA VAL A 134 11.90 -6.53 0.55
C VAL A 134 11.51 -5.05 0.54
N PHE A 135 10.28 -4.73 0.12
CA PHE A 135 9.81 -3.35 0.07
C PHE A 135 9.79 -2.67 1.46
N GLY A 136 9.28 -3.35 2.49
CA GLY A 136 9.24 -2.87 3.87
C GLY A 136 10.63 -2.62 4.47
N VAL A 137 11.60 -3.48 4.16
CA VAL A 137 13.00 -3.27 4.56
C VAL A 137 13.57 -2.00 3.92
N PHE A 138 13.31 -1.75 2.64
CA PHE A 138 13.76 -0.52 1.99
C PHE A 138 13.07 0.74 2.52
N ILE A 139 11.77 0.68 2.84
CA ILE A 139 11.06 1.78 3.51
C ILE A 139 11.75 2.13 4.83
N PHE A 140 12.03 1.12 5.65
CA PHE A 140 12.70 1.33 6.94
C PHE A 140 14.15 1.79 6.80
N ALA A 141 14.90 1.22 5.85
CA ALA A 141 16.29 1.60 5.59
C ALA A 141 16.39 3.05 5.10
N TYR A 142 15.47 3.49 4.24
CA TYR A 142 15.39 4.88 3.80
C TYR A 142 15.17 5.83 4.97
N TYR A 143 14.22 5.53 5.87
CA TYR A 143 14.02 6.30 7.11
C TYR A 143 15.30 6.40 7.94
N ILE A 144 16.01 5.30 8.19
CA ILE A 144 17.26 5.32 8.98
C ILE A 144 18.31 6.18 8.26
N ILE A 145 18.53 5.95 6.97
CA ILE A 145 19.58 6.62 6.20
C ILE A 145 19.32 8.13 6.11
N LEU A 146 18.07 8.54 5.91
CA LEU A 146 17.69 9.96 5.89
C LEU A 146 17.94 10.67 7.23
N ASN A 147 17.80 9.95 8.35
CA ASN A 147 18.01 10.52 9.68
C ASN A 147 19.49 10.65 10.07
N PHE A 148 20.34 9.73 9.62
CA PHE A 148 21.77 9.75 9.95
C PHE A 148 22.63 10.46 8.90
N ILE A 149 22.10 10.68 7.70
CA ILE A 149 22.80 11.33 6.58
C ILE A 149 21.96 12.49 6.07
N SER A 150 22.59 13.67 5.91
CA SER A 150 21.94 14.88 5.41
C SER A 150 21.06 14.62 4.17
N ALA A 151 19.81 15.10 4.24
CA ALA A 151 18.88 15.15 3.10
C ALA A 151 19.54 15.91 1.95
N GLY A 152 19.82 15.21 0.84
CA GLY A 152 20.58 15.75 -0.30
C GLY A 152 21.97 15.13 -0.49
N SER A 153 22.41 14.23 0.39
CA SER A 153 23.55 13.38 0.08
C SER A 153 23.25 12.45 -1.10
N ILE A 154 24.27 12.15 -1.91
CA ILE A 154 24.16 11.18 -3.01
C ILE A 154 23.66 9.82 -2.50
N VAL A 155 24.05 9.43 -1.28
CA VAL A 155 23.64 8.18 -0.65
C VAL A 155 22.12 8.16 -0.39
N ALA A 156 21.57 9.23 0.17
CA ALA A 156 20.12 9.33 0.40
C ALA A 156 19.33 9.29 -0.92
N ILE A 157 19.80 9.99 -1.95
CA ILE A 157 19.18 10.00 -3.28
C ILE A 157 19.20 8.60 -3.91
N LEU A 158 20.32 7.88 -3.81
CA LEU A 158 20.43 6.51 -4.33
C LEU A 158 19.48 5.55 -3.61
N VAL A 159 19.37 5.65 -2.29
CA VAL A 159 18.46 4.80 -1.50
C VAL A 159 17.01 5.12 -1.82
N GLN A 160 16.65 6.39 -1.98
CA GLN A 160 15.31 6.80 -2.43
C GLN A 160 15.00 6.25 -3.82
N ALA A 161 15.94 6.33 -4.77
CA ALA A 161 15.75 5.76 -6.10
C ALA A 161 15.51 4.23 -6.04
N VAL A 162 16.26 3.50 -5.22
CA VAL A 162 16.05 2.06 -4.99
C VAL A 162 14.68 1.79 -4.36
N LEU A 163 14.28 2.59 -3.37
CA LEU A 163 12.96 2.50 -2.74
C LEU A 163 11.84 2.68 -3.76
N VAL A 164 11.93 3.70 -4.63
CA VAL A 164 10.95 3.95 -5.69
C VAL A 164 10.89 2.79 -6.68
N ILE A 165 12.03 2.22 -7.08
CA ILE A 165 12.08 1.02 -7.93
C ILE A 165 11.38 -0.16 -7.24
N CYS A 166 11.65 -0.37 -5.95
CA CYS A 166 10.96 -1.40 -5.16
C CYS A 166 9.45 -1.15 -5.04
N ALA A 167 9.03 0.11 -4.87
CA ALA A 167 7.63 0.50 -4.83
C ALA A 167 6.93 0.20 -6.16
N ILE A 168 7.55 0.56 -7.30
CA ILE A 168 7.04 0.27 -8.64
C ILE A 168 6.91 -1.24 -8.84
N TYR A 169 7.94 -2.02 -8.48
CA TYR A 169 7.90 -3.47 -8.58
C TYR A 169 6.80 -4.09 -7.70
N TYR A 170 6.68 -3.62 -6.45
CA TYR A 170 5.62 -4.02 -5.54
C TYR A 170 4.23 -3.70 -6.13
N CYS A 171 4.02 -2.48 -6.62
CA CYS A 171 2.76 -2.07 -7.23
C CYS A 171 2.42 -2.87 -8.48
N TYR A 172 3.41 -3.18 -9.33
CA TYR A 172 3.25 -4.05 -10.48
C TYR A 172 2.78 -5.45 -10.07
N ALA A 173 3.46 -6.07 -9.09
CA ALA A 173 3.10 -7.40 -8.59
C ALA A 173 1.68 -7.43 -8.01
N MET A 174 1.30 -6.40 -7.24
CA MET A 174 -0.05 -6.28 -6.67
C MET A 174 -1.11 -6.02 -7.76
N SER A 175 -0.81 -5.22 -8.78
CA SER A 175 -1.73 -5.00 -9.90
C SER A 175 -1.96 -6.29 -10.69
N ALA A 176 -0.90 -7.04 -11.00
CA ALA A 176 -1.02 -8.31 -11.72
C ALA A 176 -1.86 -9.33 -10.94
N ALA A 177 -1.62 -9.42 -9.63
CA ALA A 177 -2.42 -10.26 -8.75
C ALA A 177 -3.90 -9.85 -8.74
N CYS A 178 -4.18 -8.55 -8.61
CA CYS A 178 -5.53 -8.04 -8.63
C CYS A 178 -6.23 -8.27 -9.97
N ASP A 179 -5.53 -8.19 -11.10
CA ASP A 179 -6.09 -8.51 -12.41
C ASP A 179 -6.49 -10.00 -12.47
N MET A 180 -5.65 -10.91 -11.96
CA MET A 180 -5.98 -12.35 -11.89
C MET A 180 -7.11 -12.70 -10.91
N LEU A 181 -7.31 -11.91 -9.86
CA LEU A 181 -8.31 -12.18 -8.81
C LEU A 181 -9.66 -11.52 -9.06
N TYR A 182 -9.67 -10.38 -9.77
CA TYR A 182 -10.83 -9.51 -9.85
C TYR A 182 -11.22 -9.08 -11.26
N MET A 183 -10.33 -9.21 -12.25
CA MET A 183 -10.61 -8.84 -13.64
C MET A 183 -10.77 -10.06 -14.54
N GLU A 184 -10.01 -11.12 -14.30
CA GLU A 184 -10.35 -12.46 -14.80
C GLU A 184 -11.48 -13.00 -13.92
N GLY A 185 -12.70 -12.92 -14.45
CA GLY A 185 -13.89 -13.53 -13.85
C GLY A 185 -13.57 -14.95 -13.38
N LEU A 186 -14.12 -15.30 -12.21
CA LEU A 186 -14.11 -16.65 -11.66
C LEU A 186 -14.20 -17.67 -12.81
N PRO A 187 -13.21 -18.58 -12.99
CA PRO A 187 -13.49 -19.76 -13.78
C PRO A 187 -14.71 -20.43 -13.13
N GLN A 188 -15.61 -20.92 -13.97
CA GLN A 188 -16.93 -21.47 -13.69
C GLN A 188 -16.93 -22.68 -12.74
N ARG A 189 -15.90 -22.92 -11.94
CA ARG A 189 -15.76 -24.06 -11.04
C ARG A 189 -16.92 -24.19 -10.05
N SER A 190 -17.55 -23.08 -9.62
CA SER A 190 -18.73 -23.19 -8.74
C SER A 190 -19.99 -23.62 -9.49
N GLU A 191 -20.10 -23.38 -10.80
CA GLU A 191 -21.22 -23.87 -11.60
C GLU A 191 -20.94 -25.27 -12.15
N GLU A 192 -19.70 -25.53 -12.58
CA GLU A 192 -19.25 -26.84 -13.08
C GLU A 192 -19.21 -27.89 -11.97
N ALA A 193 -18.69 -27.58 -10.79
CA ALA A 193 -18.71 -28.53 -9.66
C ALA A 193 -20.14 -28.79 -9.15
N LEU A 194 -21.02 -27.78 -9.18
CA LEU A 194 -22.42 -27.94 -8.79
C LEU A 194 -23.24 -28.66 -9.87
N ALA A 195 -22.81 -28.58 -11.15
CA ALA A 195 -23.38 -29.35 -12.25
C ALA A 195 -22.91 -30.81 -12.24
N GLU A 196 -21.64 -31.07 -11.91
CA GLU A 196 -21.10 -32.42 -11.72
C GLU A 196 -21.73 -33.12 -10.51
N GLU A 197 -21.92 -32.41 -9.39
CA GLU A 197 -22.58 -32.95 -8.20
C GLU A 197 -24.06 -33.32 -8.50
N LYS A 198 -24.79 -32.44 -9.21
CA LYS A 198 -26.16 -32.73 -9.67
C LYS A 198 -26.26 -33.82 -10.74
N GLN A 199 -25.22 -34.02 -11.56
CA GLN A 199 -25.18 -35.14 -12.51
C GLN A 199 -24.88 -36.46 -11.81
N ASN A 200 -23.99 -36.46 -10.83
CA ASN A 200 -23.66 -37.66 -10.06
C ASN A 200 -24.82 -38.11 -9.18
N GLU A 201 -25.57 -37.19 -8.54
CA GLU A 201 -26.80 -37.55 -7.81
C GLU A 201 -27.85 -38.23 -8.71
N LYS A 202 -28.02 -37.75 -9.94
CA LYS A 202 -28.96 -38.34 -10.91
C LYS A 202 -28.52 -39.70 -11.48
N MET A 203 -27.23 -40.02 -11.44
CA MET A 203 -26.73 -41.34 -11.85
C MET A 203 -26.82 -42.39 -10.75
N VAL A 204 -26.90 -41.98 -9.48
CA VAL A 204 -27.05 -42.88 -8.32
C VAL A 204 -28.53 -43.29 -8.11
N GLU A 205 -29.49 -42.51 -8.61
CA GLU A 205 -30.93 -42.80 -8.54
C GLU A 205 -31.48 -43.68 -9.70
N LYS A 206 -30.63 -44.24 -10.56
CA LYS A 206 -31.00 -45.17 -11.65
C LYS A 206 -30.46 -46.57 -11.41
#